data_AF-A0A353NCS8-F1
#
_entry.id   AF-A0A353NCS8-F1
#
_cell.length_a   1.000
_cell.length_b   1.000
_cell.length_c   1.000
_cell.angle_alpha   90.00
_cell.angle_beta   90.00
_cell.angle_gamma   90.00
#
_symmetry.space_group_name_H-M   'P 1'
#
loop_
_entity.id
_entity.type
_entity.pdbx_description
1 polymer ?
#
loop_
_entity_poly.entity_id
_entity_poly.type
_entity_poly.pdbx_seq_one_letter_code
_entity_poly.pdbx_strand_id
1 'polypeptide(L)'
;MISIHSTTMNIENCETVIVVPEKAVGEAGYIQMFSVKDSGHAKHEYHALAQMAYFQLQDDELDIREIDSPLTVHASGESVVLGDGMVVCRDGSGAIYVLVRAGQNRKKLLEAAYRWCTRWVRLDI
;
A
#
# COMPACT_ATOMS: atom_id res chain seq x y z
N MET A 1 -13.35 -8.39 1.38
CA MET A 1 -12.80 -7.96 0.06
C MET A 1 -12.47 -6.49 0.16
N ILE A 2 -11.32 -6.07 -0.36
CA ILE A 2 -10.88 -4.66 -0.32
C ILE A 2 -11.09 -4.08 -1.72
N SER A 3 -11.67 -2.87 -1.78
CA SER A 3 -11.81 -2.12 -3.03
C SER A 3 -11.13 -0.76 -2.92
N ILE A 4 -10.63 -0.26 -4.05
CA ILE A 4 -9.98 1.04 -4.15
C ILE A 4 -10.68 1.83 -5.24
N HIS A 5 -11.16 3.01 -4.90
CA HIS A 5 -11.92 3.87 -5.78
C HIS A 5 -11.21 5.20 -5.97
N SER A 6 -11.34 5.74 -7.16
CA SER A 6 -10.90 7.09 -7.54
C SER A 6 -11.90 7.63 -8.55
N THR A 7 -11.75 8.88 -9.00
CA THR A 7 -12.67 9.46 -9.99
C THR A 7 -12.57 8.75 -11.34
N THR A 8 -11.38 8.24 -11.69
CA THR A 8 -11.07 7.68 -13.02
C THR A 8 -10.89 6.17 -13.04
N MET A 9 -10.79 5.54 -11.87
CA MET A 9 -10.46 4.11 -11.75
C MET A 9 -11.14 3.48 -10.53
N ASN A 10 -11.66 2.27 -10.73
CA ASN A 10 -12.18 1.40 -9.69
C ASN A 10 -11.45 0.07 -9.74
N ILE A 11 -10.90 -0.35 -8.61
CA ILE A 11 -10.26 -1.66 -8.46
C ILE A 11 -11.04 -2.44 -7.41
N GLU A 12 -11.53 -3.58 -7.85
CA GLU A 12 -12.17 -4.56 -7.00
C GLU A 12 -11.23 -5.77 -6.82
N ASN A 13 -11.33 -6.47 -5.70
CA ASN A 13 -10.57 -7.69 -5.39
C ASN A 13 -9.12 -7.50 -4.93
N CYS A 14 -8.79 -6.42 -4.22
CA CYS A 14 -7.55 -6.40 -3.43
C CYS A 14 -7.67 -7.38 -2.25
N GLU A 15 -6.65 -8.23 -2.07
CA GLU A 15 -6.54 -9.10 -0.89
C GLU A 15 -5.83 -8.40 0.26
N THR A 16 -4.78 -7.64 -0.06
CA THR A 16 -3.93 -6.98 0.93
C THR A 16 -3.50 -5.64 0.38
N VAL A 17 -3.64 -4.59 1.19
CA VAL A 17 -3.25 -3.24 0.81
C VAL A 17 -2.44 -2.56 1.91
N ILE A 18 -1.49 -1.74 1.51
CA ILE A 18 -0.74 -0.83 2.38
C ILE A 18 -1.01 0.58 1.88
N VAL A 19 -1.66 1.39 2.70
CA VAL A 19 -1.95 2.80 2.45
C VAL A 19 -0.81 3.61 3.03
N VAL A 20 -0.13 4.36 2.17
CA VAL A 20 1.07 5.15 2.50
C VAL A 20 0.79 6.62 2.18
N PRO A 21 0.30 7.41 3.15
CA PRO A 21 0.16 8.86 3.00
C PRO A 21 1.50 9.54 2.71
N GLU A 22 1.49 10.67 1.99
CA GLU A 22 2.72 11.46 1.76
C GLU A 22 3.47 11.79 3.06
N LYS A 23 2.72 12.18 4.10
CA LYS A 23 3.25 12.46 5.44
C LYS A 23 3.96 11.27 6.09
N ALA A 24 3.73 10.04 5.63
CA ALA A 24 4.41 8.85 6.13
C ALA A 24 5.92 8.84 5.85
N VAL A 25 6.39 9.64 4.89
CA VAL A 25 7.83 9.83 4.64
C VAL A 25 8.53 10.47 5.84
N GLY A 26 7.84 11.37 6.56
CA GLY A 26 8.33 11.97 7.80
C GLY A 26 7.93 11.18 9.05
N GLU A 27 6.70 10.66 9.07
CA GLU A 27 6.12 9.99 10.23
C GLU A 27 5.36 8.72 9.82
N ALA A 28 6.03 7.57 9.90
CA ALA A 28 5.49 6.28 9.45
C ALA A 28 4.24 5.79 10.21
N GLY A 29 3.89 6.40 11.35
CA GLY A 29 2.70 6.05 12.14
C GLY A 29 1.38 6.29 11.41
N TYR A 30 1.39 7.02 10.29
CA TYR A 30 0.20 7.22 9.44
C TYR A 30 -0.03 6.11 8.40
N ILE A 31 0.85 5.11 8.32
CA ILE A 31 0.69 3.99 7.40
C ILE A 31 -0.42 3.08 7.93
N GLN A 32 -1.39 2.79 7.08
CA GLN A 32 -2.51 1.90 7.39
C GLN A 32 -2.45 0.66 6.51
N MET A 33 -2.85 -0.48 7.04
CA MET A 33 -2.70 -1.77 6.39
C MET A 33 -3.99 -2.56 6.57
N PHE A 34 -4.44 -3.18 5.49
CA PHE A 34 -5.66 -3.97 5.51
C PHE A 34 -5.45 -5.27 4.74
N SER A 35 -5.98 -6.37 5.26
CA SER A 35 -5.96 -7.67 4.60
C SER A 35 -7.32 -8.35 4.77
N VAL A 36 -7.77 -9.06 3.75
CA VAL A 36 -8.97 -9.91 3.85
C VAL A 36 -8.70 -11.12 4.76
N LYS A 37 -7.43 -11.49 4.97
CA LYS A 37 -6.98 -12.63 5.79
C LYS A 37 -6.45 -12.18 7.17
N ASP A 38 -6.91 -11.03 7.67
CA ASP A 38 -6.37 -10.41 8.87
C ASP A 38 -6.39 -11.41 10.05
N SER A 39 -5.19 -11.86 10.42
CA SER A 39 -4.91 -12.93 11.36
C SER A 39 -3.58 -12.62 12.05
N GLY A 40 -3.19 -13.39 13.08
CA GLY A 40 -1.93 -13.17 13.80
C GLY A 40 -0.66 -13.16 12.93
N HIS A 41 -0.73 -13.62 11.67
CA HIS A 41 0.38 -13.61 10.71
C HIS A 41 0.38 -12.43 9.73
N ALA A 42 -0.63 -11.55 9.75
CA ALA A 42 -0.81 -10.49 8.76
C ALA A 42 0.41 -9.54 8.66
N LYS A 43 1.11 -9.26 9.78
CA LYS A 43 2.35 -8.45 9.79
C LYS A 43 3.45 -8.96 8.85
N HIS A 44 3.58 -10.28 8.71
CA HIS A 44 4.57 -10.87 7.80
C HIS A 44 4.14 -10.72 6.34
N GLU A 45 2.85 -10.80 6.06
CA GLU A 45 2.31 -10.54 4.72
C GLU A 45 2.51 -9.09 4.31
N TYR A 46 2.22 -8.13 5.19
CA TYR A 46 2.46 -6.71 4.91
C TYR A 46 3.95 -6.43 4.68
N HIS A 47 4.83 -7.04 5.49
CA HIS A 47 6.27 -6.92 5.29
C HIS A 47 6.73 -7.51 3.96
N ALA A 48 6.26 -8.72 3.60
CA ALA A 48 6.58 -9.34 2.32
C ALA A 48 6.09 -8.48 1.15
N LEU A 49 4.87 -7.95 1.22
CA LEU A 49 4.30 -7.08 0.18
C LEU A 49 5.12 -5.80 0.02
N ALA A 50 5.44 -5.10 1.12
CA ALA A 50 6.26 -3.89 1.08
C ALA A 50 7.67 -4.17 0.54
N GLN A 51 8.27 -5.30 0.92
CA GLN A 51 9.59 -5.72 0.47
C GLN A 51 9.59 -6.04 -1.03
N MET A 52 8.63 -6.83 -1.51
CA MET A 52 8.50 -7.18 -2.93
C MET A 52 8.28 -5.94 -3.78
N ALA A 53 7.36 -5.05 -3.40
CA ALA A 53 7.12 -3.81 -4.13
C ALA A 53 8.37 -2.92 -4.17
N TYR A 54 9.12 -2.83 -3.06
CA TYR A 54 10.35 -2.04 -3.01
C TYR A 54 11.45 -2.58 -3.93
N PHE A 55 11.65 -3.90 -3.97
CA PHE A 55 12.64 -4.50 -4.86
C PHE A 55 12.21 -4.48 -6.33
N GLN A 56 10.95 -4.79 -6.63
CA GLN A 56 10.42 -4.66 -8.00
C GLN A 56 10.56 -3.22 -8.52
N LEU A 57 10.44 -2.19 -7.67
CA LEU A 57 10.72 -0.81 -8.07
C LEU A 57 12.21 -0.62 -8.43
N GLN A 58 13.13 -1.24 -7.70
CA GLN A 58 14.57 -1.11 -7.96
C GLN A 58 14.97 -1.83 -9.26
N ASP A 59 14.30 -2.93 -9.56
CA ASP A 59 14.53 -3.74 -10.75
C ASP A 59 13.72 -3.25 -11.97
N ASP A 60 12.95 -2.15 -11.82
CA ASP A 60 12.06 -1.58 -12.84
C ASP A 60 10.95 -2.54 -13.34
N GLU A 61 10.54 -3.48 -12.48
CA GLU A 61 9.53 -4.49 -12.76
C GLU A 61 8.16 -4.18 -12.14
N LEU A 62 8.08 -3.16 -11.27
CA LEU A 62 6.85 -2.82 -10.55
C LEU A 62 5.80 -2.20 -11.47
N ASP A 63 4.58 -2.74 -11.48
CA ASP A 63 3.42 -2.12 -12.11
C ASP A 63 3.00 -0.86 -11.32
N ILE A 64 3.33 0.31 -11.86
CA ILE A 64 3.05 1.62 -11.28
C ILE A 64 1.93 2.28 -12.08
N ARG A 65 0.81 2.54 -11.41
CA ARG A 65 -0.36 3.20 -11.98
C ARG A 65 -0.49 4.59 -11.37
N GLU A 66 -0.15 5.60 -12.17
CA GLU A 66 -0.30 6.99 -11.75
C GLU A 66 -1.75 7.42 -11.81
N ILE A 67 -2.17 8.22 -10.83
CA ILE A 67 -3.53 8.73 -10.71
C ILE A 67 -3.54 10.23 -10.42
N ASP A 68 -4.58 10.87 -10.90
CA ASP A 68 -4.80 12.31 -10.93
C ASP A 68 -5.95 12.77 -10.01
N SER A 69 -6.66 11.84 -9.36
CA SER A 69 -7.59 12.10 -8.24
C SER A 69 -7.17 11.42 -6.92
N PRO A 70 -7.69 11.85 -5.76
CA PRO A 70 -7.58 11.12 -4.49
C PRO A 70 -8.08 9.67 -4.59
N LEU A 71 -7.58 8.80 -3.70
CA LEU A 71 -8.05 7.42 -3.57
C LEU A 71 -8.91 7.26 -2.32
N THR A 72 -9.92 6.41 -2.43
CA THR A 72 -10.67 5.91 -1.29
C THR A 72 -10.49 4.40 -1.22
N VAL A 73 -9.91 3.91 -0.13
CA VAL A 73 -9.74 2.49 0.16
C VAL A 73 -10.87 2.04 1.08
N HIS A 74 -11.65 1.05 0.67
CA HIS A 74 -12.72 0.47 1.48
C HIS A 74 -12.29 -0.92 1.95
N ALA A 75 -12.21 -1.10 3.26
CA ALA A 75 -11.75 -2.34 3.88
C ALA A 75 -12.44 -2.54 5.24
N SER A 76 -12.90 -3.77 5.52
CA SER A 76 -13.38 -4.17 6.86
C SER A 76 -14.46 -3.27 7.50
N GLY A 77 -15.33 -2.66 6.67
CA GLY A 77 -16.37 -1.73 7.13
C GLY A 77 -15.90 -0.29 7.36
N GLU A 78 -14.61 -0.03 7.15
CA GLU A 78 -14.00 1.29 7.21
C GLU A 78 -13.67 1.81 5.80
N SER A 79 -13.48 3.12 5.70
CA SER A 79 -13.01 3.78 4.49
C SER A 79 -11.90 4.78 4.81
N VAL A 80 -10.80 4.70 4.08
CA VAL A 80 -9.67 5.62 4.20
C VAL A 80 -9.57 6.45 2.93
N VAL A 81 -9.67 7.78 3.09
CA VAL A 81 -9.44 8.72 2.00
C VAL A 81 -7.97 9.12 2.01
N LEU A 82 -7.29 8.87 0.90
CA LEU A 82 -5.91 9.23 0.64
C LEU A 82 -5.87 10.37 -0.38
N GLY A 83 -5.65 11.60 0.11
CA GLY A 83 -5.47 12.77 -0.73
C GLY A 83 -4.18 12.68 -1.57
N ASP A 84 -3.05 12.50 -0.87
CA ASP A 84 -1.72 12.39 -1.48
C ASP A 84 -0.91 11.23 -0.87
N GLY A 85 -0.13 10.55 -1.72
CA GLY A 85 0.67 9.39 -1.35
C GLY A 85 0.50 8.23 -2.33
N MET A 86 0.50 7.02 -1.79
CA MET A 86 0.50 5.77 -2.55
C MET A 86 -0.29 4.66 -1.84
N VAL A 87 -0.88 3.75 -2.62
CA VAL A 87 -1.41 2.47 -2.14
C VAL A 87 -0.65 1.34 -2.82
N VAL A 88 -0.09 0.43 -2.03
CA VAL A 88 0.44 -0.85 -2.52
C VAL A 88 -0.68 -1.87 -2.42
N CYS A 89 -1.01 -2.57 -3.50
CA CYS A 89 -2.01 -3.64 -3.47
C CYS A 89 -1.43 -4.95 -3.99
N ARG A 90 -1.84 -6.04 -3.33
CA ARG A 90 -1.83 -7.39 -3.87
C ARG A 90 -3.26 -7.79 -4.18
N ASP A 91 -3.54 -8.14 -5.43
CA ASP A 91 -4.87 -8.61 -5.83
C ASP A 91 -5.10 -10.10 -5.55
N GLY A 92 -6.32 -10.58 -5.83
CA GLY A 92 -6.70 -11.99 -5.68
C GLY A 92 -5.97 -12.97 -6.61
N SER A 93 -5.25 -12.49 -7.63
CA SER A 93 -4.38 -13.33 -8.47
C SER A 93 -2.95 -13.43 -7.92
N GLY A 94 -2.61 -12.61 -6.92
CA GLY A 94 -1.27 -12.49 -6.36
C GLY A 94 -0.40 -11.45 -7.08
N ALA A 95 -0.93 -10.73 -8.07
CA ALA A 95 -0.21 -9.66 -8.73
C ALA A 95 -0.05 -8.46 -7.78
N ILE A 96 1.12 -7.81 -7.87
CA ILE A 96 1.46 -6.63 -7.06
C ILE A 96 1.52 -5.43 -7.99
N TYR A 97 0.86 -4.36 -7.58
CA TYR A 97 0.94 -3.07 -8.24
C TYR A 97 0.82 -1.95 -7.22
N VAL A 98 1.22 -0.75 -7.63
CA VAL A 98 1.07 0.47 -6.83
C VAL A 98 0.22 1.49 -7.54
N LEU A 99 -0.62 2.15 -6.76
CA LEU A 99 -1.37 3.33 -7.18
C LEU A 99 -0.72 4.53 -6.53
N VAL A 100 -0.28 5.50 -7.31
CA VAL A 100 0.46 6.65 -6.77
C VAL A 100 -0.03 7.95 -7.38
N ARG A 101 -0.20 8.97 -6.54
CA ARG A 101 -0.58 10.30 -6.99
C ARG A 101 0.52 10.88 -7.87
N ALA A 102 0.15 11.46 -9.00
CA ALA A 102 1.10 12.04 -9.95
C ALA A 102 2.05 13.05 -9.26
N GLY A 103 3.35 12.96 -9.54
CA GLY A 103 4.38 13.83 -8.95
C GLY A 103 4.90 13.40 -7.57
N GLN A 104 4.32 12.38 -6.94
CA GLN A 104 4.83 11.86 -5.67
C GLN A 104 6.15 11.09 -5.83
N ASN A 105 7.00 11.14 -4.80
CA ASN A 105 8.25 10.38 -4.80
C ASN A 105 8.00 8.92 -4.40
N ARG A 106 7.60 8.10 -5.38
CA ARG A 106 7.30 6.66 -5.22
C ARG A 106 8.39 5.88 -4.47
N LYS A 107 9.66 6.20 -4.73
CA LYS A 107 10.80 5.55 -4.05
C LYS A 107 10.79 5.81 -2.55
N LYS A 108 10.63 7.08 -2.14
CA LYS A 108 10.59 7.44 -0.72
C LYS A 108 9.37 6.86 -0.01
N LEU A 109 8.22 6.81 -0.68
CA LEU A 109 7.00 6.22 -0.12
C LEU A 109 7.15 4.72 0.10
N LEU A 110 7.66 3.97 -0.89
CA LEU A 110 7.92 2.53 -0.71
C LEU A 110 8.99 2.26 0.33
N GLU A 111 10.03 3.09 0.39
CA GLU A 111 11.07 2.98 1.42
C GLU A 111 10.50 3.19 2.83
N ALA A 112 9.60 4.15 3.01
CA ALA A 112 8.91 4.39 4.28
C ALA A 112 8.05 3.18 4.68
N ALA A 113 7.27 2.64 3.74
CA ALA A 113 6.45 1.43 3.95
C ALA A 113 7.30 0.23 4.32
N TYR A 114 8.36 -0.04 3.55
CA TYR A 114 9.27 -1.15 3.80
C TYR A 114 9.92 -1.05 5.18
N ARG A 115 10.50 0.12 5.52
CA ARG A 115 11.13 0.34 6.83
C ARG A 115 10.15 0.19 7.99
N TRP A 116 8.93 0.70 7.83
CA TRP A 116 7.88 0.55 8.83
C TRP A 116 7.54 -0.91 9.07
N CYS A 117 7.22 -1.66 8.02
CA CYS A 117 6.89 -3.08 8.14
C CYS A 117 8.06 -3.91 8.68
N THR A 118 9.31 -3.60 8.29
CA THR A 118 10.50 -4.28 8.84
C THR A 118 10.64 -4.02 10.34
N ARG A 119 10.43 -2.79 10.80
CA ARG A 119 10.44 -2.46 12.23
C ARG A 119 9.31 -3.17 12.96
N TRP A 120 8.11 -3.16 12.40
CA TRP A 120 6.94 -3.79 13.00
C TRP A 120 7.14 -5.29 13.23
N VAL A 121 7.64 -6.01 12.22
CA VAL A 121 7.96 -7.45 12.35
C VAL A 121 9.07 -7.69 13.38
N ARG A 122 10.14 -6.87 13.39
CA ARG A 122 11.29 -7.05 14.30
C ARG A 122 10.97 -6.74 15.75
N LEU A 123 10.12 -5.76 16.00
CA LEU A 123 9.81 -5.28 17.35
C LEU A 123 8.56 -5.94 17.95
N ASP A 124 7.82 -6.73 17.16
CA ASP A 124 6.57 -7.40 17.56
C ASP A 124 5.54 -6.44 18.20
N ILE A 125 5.41 -5.26 17.58
CA ILE A 125 4.48 -4.19 18.02
C ILE A 125 3.04 -4.54 17.61
#